data_AF-A0A0Q8NG82-F1
#
_entry.id   AF-A0A0Q8NG82-F1
#
_cell.length_a   1.000
_cell.length_b   1.000
_cell.length_c   1.000
_cell.angle_alpha   90.00
_cell.angle_beta   90.00
_cell.angle_gamma   90.00
#
_symmetry.space_group_name_H-M   'P 1'
#
loop_
_entity.id
_entity.type
_entity.pdbx_description
1 polymer ?
#
loop_
_entity_poly.entity_id
_entity_poly.type
_entity_poly.pdbx_seq_one_letter_code
_entity_poly.pdbx_strand_id
1 'polypeptide(L)'
;MKKKIVVVNLLMSFAVLFAMLFQTVHSYEHILRQTSEKHCEHKYTAGQKQITHSHSVDANCHICHFAFSTFIPNSFQPLLFQKITVETSYRFFYSKVYSAFFKGSLFALRAPPAFI
;
A
#
# COMPACT_ATOMS: atom_id res chain seq x y z
N MET A 1 -21.91 4.99 -22.47
CA MET A 1 -20.62 4.87 -21.75
C MET A 1 -19.42 5.24 -22.62
N LYS A 2 -19.32 4.76 -23.87
CA LYS A 2 -18.20 5.05 -24.79
C LYS A 2 -17.90 6.54 -25.03
N LYS A 3 -18.93 7.39 -25.22
CA LYS A 3 -18.73 8.84 -25.44
C LYS A 3 -18.11 9.57 -24.24
N LYS A 4 -18.44 9.17 -23.01
CA LYS A 4 -17.86 9.76 -21.78
C LYS A 4 -16.38 9.38 -21.63
N ILE A 5 -16.03 8.14 -21.99
CA ILE A 5 -14.64 7.64 -21.97
C ILE A 5 -13.77 8.42 -22.97
N VAL A 6 -14.30 8.75 -24.16
CA VAL A 6 -13.58 9.56 -25.15
C VAL A 6 -13.24 10.95 -24.61
N VAL A 7 -14.18 11.60 -23.93
CA VAL A 7 -13.94 12.92 -23.31
C VAL A 7 -12.88 12.83 -22.22
N VAL A 8 -12.94 11.82 -21.36
CA VAL A 8 -11.94 11.60 -20.30
C VAL A 8 -10.54 11.36 -20.90
N ASN A 9 -10.44 10.54 -21.95
CA ASN A 9 -9.16 10.31 -22.62
C ASN A 9 -8.60 11.59 -23.26
N LEU A 10 -9.45 12.39 -23.92
CA LEU A 10 -9.04 13.67 -24.51
C LEU A 10 -8.54 14.64 -23.43
N LEU A 11 -9.26 14.78 -22.32
CA LEU A 11 -8.84 15.62 -21.20
C LEU A 11 -7.52 15.14 -20.60
N MET A 12 -7.32 13.83 -20.46
CA MET A 12 -6.07 13.26 -19.96
C MET A 12 -4.90 13.57 -20.89
N SER A 13 -5.07 13.38 -22.21
CA SER A 13 -4.04 13.74 -23.19
C SER A 13 -3.74 15.24 -23.17
N PHE A 14 -4.77 16.08 -23.04
CA PHE A 14 -4.59 17.53 -22.94
C PHE A 14 -3.85 17.93 -21.66
N ALA A 15 -4.15 17.32 -20.53
CA ALA A 15 -3.46 17.57 -19.27
C ALA A 15 -1.97 17.20 -19.35
N VAL A 16 -1.63 16.09 -20.00
CA VAL A 16 -0.23 15.69 -20.24
C VAL A 16 0.49 16.72 -21.11
N LEU A 17 -0.12 17.16 -22.21
CA LEU A 17 0.45 18.20 -23.08
C LEU A 17 0.64 19.53 -22.34
N PHE A 18 -0.33 19.91 -21.51
CA PHE A 18 -0.27 21.12 -20.71
C PHE A 18 0.86 21.06 -19.67
N ALA A 19 1.04 19.91 -19.00
CA ALA A 19 2.12 19.70 -18.05
C ALA A 19 3.50 19.81 -18.73
N MET A 20 3.66 19.19 -19.91
CA MET A 20 4.89 19.30 -20.69
C MET A 20 5.18 20.76 -21.09
N LEU A 21 4.16 21.48 -21.58
CA LEU A 21 4.31 22.88 -21.97
C LEU A 21 4.71 23.75 -20.78
N PHE A 22 4.05 23.60 -19.63
CA PHE A 22 4.38 24.35 -18.42
C PHE A 22 5.83 24.13 -17.97
N GLN A 23 6.31 22.88 -17.99
CA GLN A 23 7.69 22.54 -17.66
C GLN A 23 8.68 23.23 -18.60
N THR A 24 8.39 23.28 -19.91
CA THR A 24 9.26 23.97 -20.88
C THR A 24 9.30 25.47 -20.65
N VAL A 25 8.16 26.13 -20.45
CA VAL A 25 8.10 27.58 -20.22
C VAL A 25 8.86 27.96 -18.94
N HIS A 26 8.69 27.19 -17.87
CA HIS A 26 9.43 27.43 -16.62
C HIS A 26 10.95 27.24 -16.78
N SER A 27 11.37 26.27 -17.59
CA SER A 27 12.80 26.08 -17.89
C SER A 27 13.42 27.29 -18.62
N TYR A 28 12.64 27.96 -19.48
CA TYR A 28 13.10 29.19 -20.16
C TYR A 28 13.31 30.35 -19.18
N GLU A 29 12.45 30.51 -18.17
CA GLU A 29 12.64 31.52 -17.13
C GLU A 29 13.99 31.33 -16.42
N HIS A 30 14.34 30.09 -16.07
CA HIS A 30 15.60 29.76 -15.41
C HIS A 30 16.81 30.05 -16.30
N ILE A 31 16.75 29.71 -17.59
CA ILE A 31 17.81 30.03 -18.55
C ILE A 31 18.01 31.56 -18.65
N LEU A 32 16.91 32.32 -18.71
CA LEU A 32 16.98 33.78 -18.76
C LEU A 32 17.56 34.37 -17.49
N ARG A 33 17.14 33.89 -16.31
CA ARG A 33 17.71 34.31 -15.02
C ARG A 33 19.19 34.02 -14.95
N GLN A 34 19.61 32.80 -15.28
CA GLN A 34 21.02 32.39 -15.28
C GLN A 34 21.87 33.22 -16.25
N THR A 35 21.31 33.63 -17.40
CA THR A 35 22.00 34.49 -18.38
C THR A 35 22.06 35.95 -17.91
N SER A 36 21.07 36.41 -17.16
CA SER A 36 21.02 37.77 -16.59
C SER A 36 21.86 37.92 -15.32
N GLU A 37 22.10 36.82 -14.60
CA GLU A 37 22.94 36.76 -13.42
C GLU A 37 24.38 37.10 -13.83
N LYS A 38 24.99 38.10 -13.17
CA LYS A 38 26.35 38.52 -13.52
C LYS A 38 27.32 37.40 -13.13
N HIS A 39 28.15 36.97 -14.08
CA HIS A 39 29.23 36.04 -13.82
C HIS A 39 30.22 36.66 -12.82
N CYS A 40 30.25 36.12 -11.59
CA CYS A 40 31.15 36.58 -10.54
C CYS A 40 32.48 35.82 -10.63
N GLU A 41 33.54 36.49 -11.06
CA GLU A 41 34.92 35.99 -10.95
C GLU A 41 35.41 36.14 -9.51
N HIS A 42 35.51 35.04 -8.77
CA HIS A 42 36.01 35.07 -7.40
C HIS A 42 37.53 35.17 -7.37
N LYS A 43 38.06 36.34 -7.03
CA LYS A 43 39.45 36.48 -6.58
C LYS A 43 39.53 36.02 -5.12
N TYR A 44 39.94 34.77 -4.92
CA TYR A 44 40.15 34.22 -3.59
C TYR A 44 41.44 34.80 -2.97
N THR A 45 41.30 35.62 -1.93
CA THR A 45 42.44 36.01 -1.07
C THR A 45 42.59 35.01 0.07
N ALA A 46 43.81 34.51 0.29
CA ALA A 46 44.09 33.56 1.36
C ALA A 46 43.67 34.12 2.73
N GLY A 47 42.83 33.37 3.46
CA GLY A 47 42.33 33.75 4.78
C GLY A 47 41.01 34.53 4.82
N GLN A 48 40.46 34.97 3.67
CA GLN A 48 39.18 35.67 3.61
C GLN A 48 38.14 34.82 2.89
N LYS A 49 37.45 33.95 3.63
CA LYS A 49 36.28 33.22 3.12
C LYS A 49 35.10 34.20 3.03
N GLN A 50 34.80 34.71 1.84
CA GLN A 50 33.61 35.54 1.62
C GLN A 50 32.36 34.64 1.60
N ILE A 51 31.49 34.80 2.60
CA ILE A 51 30.22 34.05 2.77
C ILE A 51 29.09 34.70 1.92
N THR A 52 29.39 35.76 1.17
CA THR A 52 28.38 36.65 0.57
C THR A 52 27.87 36.19 -0.79
N HIS A 53 28.41 35.12 -1.38
CA HIS A 53 27.83 34.51 -2.57
C HIS A 53 27.63 33.02 -2.30
N SER A 54 26.39 32.57 -2.39
CA SER A 54 26.08 31.14 -2.48
C SER A 54 25.87 30.83 -3.96
N HIS A 55 26.72 30.01 -4.55
CA HIS A 55 26.46 29.36 -5.84
C HIS A 55 25.35 28.29 -5.75
N SER A 56 24.49 28.36 -4.73
CA SER A 56 23.27 27.56 -4.67
C SER A 56 22.18 28.18 -5.55
N VAL A 57 22.54 28.69 -6.73
CA VAL A 57 21.56 29.03 -7.74
C VAL A 57 21.16 27.71 -8.39
N ASP A 58 20.08 27.15 -7.86
CA ASP A 58 19.04 26.55 -8.70
C ASP A 58 19.40 25.31 -9.54
N ALA A 59 20.51 24.64 -9.25
CA ALA A 59 20.89 23.43 -10.00
C ALA A 59 19.86 22.29 -9.90
N ASN A 60 18.91 22.34 -8.96
CA ASN A 60 17.93 21.29 -8.71
C ASN A 60 16.49 21.85 -8.63
N CYS A 61 15.98 22.41 -9.73
CA CYS A 61 14.55 22.71 -9.85
C CYS A 61 13.75 21.41 -10.02
N HIS A 62 12.91 21.06 -9.04
CA HIS A 62 12.13 19.81 -9.03
C HIS A 62 11.08 19.75 -10.16
N ILE A 63 10.71 20.91 -10.70
CA ILE A 63 9.75 21.03 -11.80
C ILE A 63 10.45 20.73 -13.13
N CYS A 64 11.67 21.23 -13.33
CA CYS A 64 12.46 20.99 -14.54
C CYS A 64 13.11 19.59 -14.53
N HIS A 65 13.57 19.11 -13.37
CA HIS A 65 14.11 17.77 -13.16
C HIS A 65 13.02 16.73 -12.80
N PHE A 66 11.96 16.67 -13.61
CA PHE A 66 10.95 15.63 -13.48
C PHE A 66 11.33 14.39 -14.31
N ALA A 67 11.30 13.20 -13.68
CA ALA A 67 11.49 11.92 -14.35
C ALA A 67 10.35 10.96 -14.01
N PHE A 68 9.83 10.26 -15.02
CA PHE A 68 8.87 9.18 -14.79
C PHE A 68 9.61 7.97 -14.23
N SER A 69 9.20 7.50 -13.05
CA SER A 69 9.65 6.20 -12.55
C SER A 69 9.07 5.09 -13.41
N THR A 70 9.88 4.09 -13.76
CA THR A 70 9.46 2.91 -14.50
C THR A 70 8.63 2.00 -13.58
N PHE A 71 7.38 2.38 -13.34
CA PHE A 71 6.44 1.53 -12.61
C PHE A 71 5.99 0.38 -13.54
N ILE A 72 6.36 -0.86 -13.17
CA ILE A 72 5.89 -2.07 -13.85
C ILE A 72 4.69 -2.59 -13.04
N PRO A 73 3.47 -2.59 -13.60
CA PRO A 73 2.31 -3.15 -12.91
C PRO A 73 2.53 -4.66 -12.70
N ASN A 74 2.66 -5.08 -11.45
CA ASN A 74 2.81 -6.49 -11.12
C ASN A 74 1.50 -7.23 -11.45
N SER A 75 1.56 -8.33 -12.19
CA SER A 75 0.39 -9.17 -12.46
C SER A 75 -0.04 -9.83 -11.15
N PHE A 76 -1.17 -9.39 -10.60
CA PHE A 76 -1.73 -9.99 -9.41
C PHE A 76 -2.17 -11.43 -9.71
N GLN A 77 -1.51 -12.42 -9.13
CA GLN A 77 -1.94 -13.82 -9.24
C GLN A 77 -3.02 -14.10 -8.18
N PRO A 78 -4.25 -14.47 -8.58
CA PRO A 78 -5.29 -14.80 -7.61
C PRO A 78 -4.96 -16.12 -6.92
N LEU A 79 -4.96 -16.11 -5.58
CA LEU A 79 -4.85 -17.32 -4.77
C LEU A 79 -6.22 -18.03 -4.78
N LEU A 80 -6.26 -19.23 -5.35
CA LEU A 80 -7.44 -20.10 -5.35
C LEU A 80 -7.42 -21.00 -4.12
N PHE A 81 -8.37 -20.80 -3.21
CA PHE A 81 -8.57 -21.69 -2.06
C PHE A 81 -9.62 -22.75 -2.41
N GLN A 82 -9.22 -24.03 -2.44
CA GLN A 82 -10.18 -25.13 -2.54
C GLN A 82 -10.84 -25.38 -1.19
N LYS A 83 -12.16 -25.22 -1.13
CA LYS A 83 -12.96 -25.62 0.03
C LYS A 83 -13.14 -27.13 0.01
N ILE A 84 -12.45 -27.84 0.91
CA ILE A 84 -12.67 -29.27 1.14
C ILE A 84 -14.03 -29.42 1.82
N THR A 85 -15.00 -30.01 1.13
CA THR A 85 -16.30 -30.36 1.71
C THR A 85 -16.22 -31.80 2.18
N VAL A 86 -16.18 -32.00 3.50
CA VAL A 86 -16.25 -33.34 4.09
C VAL A 86 -17.71 -33.65 4.35
N GLU A 87 -18.26 -34.56 3.55
CA GLU A 87 -19.62 -35.09 3.77
C GLU A 87 -19.63 -35.93 5.05
N THR A 88 -20.00 -35.32 6.18
CA THR A 88 -20.23 -36.05 7.44
C THR A 88 -21.62 -36.67 7.42
N SER A 89 -21.71 -37.98 7.24
CA SER A 89 -22.97 -38.70 7.38
C SER A 89 -23.40 -38.71 8.86
N TYR A 90 -24.45 -37.98 9.21
CA TYR A 90 -25.03 -38.04 10.55
C TYR A 90 -25.75 -39.38 10.73
N ARG A 91 -25.23 -40.24 11.62
CA ARG A 91 -25.92 -41.44 12.07
C ARG A 91 -26.72 -41.13 13.33
N PHE A 92 -28.04 -41.13 13.21
CA PHE A 92 -28.94 -41.06 14.37
C PHE A 92 -29.07 -42.44 14.99
N PHE A 93 -28.57 -42.60 16.21
CA PHE A 93 -28.80 -43.79 17.01
C PHE A 93 -29.98 -43.53 17.95
N TYR A 94 -31.00 -44.39 17.90
CA TYR A 94 -32.03 -44.43 18.93
C TYR A 94 -31.51 -45.25 20.11
N SER A 95 -31.17 -44.59 21.22
CA SER A 95 -31.00 -45.29 22.49
C SER A 95 -32.36 -45.38 23.18
N LYS A 96 -32.80 -46.61 23.52
CA LYS A 96 -33.89 -46.77 24.48
C LYS A 96 -33.36 -46.31 25.83
N VAL A 97 -33.77 -45.12 26.28
CA VAL A 97 -33.53 -44.69 27.66
C VAL A 97 -34.37 -45.58 28.56
N TYR A 98 -33.75 -46.62 29.11
CA TYR A 98 -34.35 -47.35 30.22
C TYR A 98 -34.27 -46.44 31.44
N SER A 99 -35.37 -45.75 31.76
CA SER A 99 -35.49 -45.09 33.04
C SER A 99 -35.67 -46.17 34.10
N ALA A 100 -34.57 -46.54 34.76
CA ALA A 100 -34.63 -47.25 36.02
C ALA A 100 -35.15 -46.29 37.08
N PHE A 101 -36.45 -45.96 37.02
CA PHE A 101 -37.12 -45.26 38.10
C PHE A 101 -36.94 -46.08 39.37
N PHE A 102 -36.30 -45.46 40.34
CA PHE A 102 -35.94 -46.04 41.62
C PHE A 102 -37.19 -46.48 42.39
N LYS A 103 -37.54 -47.76 42.30
CA LYS A 103 -38.65 -48.34 43.06
C LYS A 103 -38.19 -48.73 44.46
N GLY A 104 -38.10 -47.74 45.35
CA GLY A 104 -38.22 -47.92 46.79
C GLY A 104 -37.19 -48.83 47.47
N SER A 105 -36.17 -48.18 48.06
CA SER A 105 -35.20 -48.67 49.05
C SER A 105 -33.87 -49.23 48.53
N LEU A 106 -32.85 -48.36 48.49
CA LEU A 106 -31.43 -48.76 48.55
C LEU A 106 -31.09 -48.92 50.02
N PHE A 107 -31.17 -50.16 50.52
CA PHE A 107 -30.38 -50.53 51.69
C PHE A 107 -28.93 -50.72 51.24
N ALA A 108 -28.24 -49.61 50.94
CA ALA A 108 -26.79 -49.63 50.87
C ALA A 108 -26.30 -49.96 52.28
N LEU A 109 -25.78 -51.18 52.47
CA LEU A 109 -25.18 -51.62 53.72
C LEU A 109 -24.01 -50.66 54.03
N ARG A 110 -24.17 -49.74 54.98
CA ARG A 110 -23.10 -48.82 55.44
C ARG A 110 -22.08 -49.54 56.34
N ALA A 111 -21.81 -50.82 56.07
CA ALA A 111 -20.75 -51.55 56.74
C ALA A 111 -19.44 -51.32 55.98
N PRO A 112 -18.30 -51.19 56.67
CA PRO A 112 -17.00 -51.12 56.02
C PRO A 112 -16.72 -52.39 55.19
N PRO A 113 -15.97 -52.30 54.08
CA PRO A 113 -15.71 -53.42 53.19
C PRO A 113 -15.05 -54.58 53.94
N ALA A 114 -15.59 -55.79 53.78
CA ALA A 114 -14.94 -57.00 54.25
C ALA A 114 -13.72 -57.29 53.35
N PHE A 115 -12.56 -57.44 53.97
CA PHE A 115 -11.33 -57.85 53.29
C PHE A 115 -11.50 -59.28 52.76
N ILE A 116 -11.24 -59.47 51.46
CA ILE A 116 -10.83 -60.74 50.85
C ILE A 116 -9.45 -60.49 50.24
#